data_AF-T0L9J7-F1
#
_entry.id   AF-T0L9J7-F1
#
_cell.length_a   1.000
_cell.length_b   1.000
_cell.length_c   1.000
_cell.angle_alpha   90.00
_cell.angle_beta   90.00
_cell.angle_gamma   90.00
#
_symmetry.space_group_name_H-M   'P 1'
#
loop_
_entity.id
_entity.type
_entity.pdbx_description
1 polymer ?
#
loop_
_entity_poly.entity_id
_entity_poly.type
_entity_poly.pdbx_seq_one_letter_code
_entity_poly.pdbx_strand_id
1 'polypeptide(L)'
;MVSNLKVKKFCSDNNISPIYYPKSNGIVERINQHVSEVLRVYKGVSLPEILEKIEHKINHNYHNGLKASPIEVAFKVNFYDPYERVATWVKPPETDKNDNVRSSMTIKSGDKVYLEKFNSSKLDQKFERPYEIENWKKNG
;
A
#
# COMPACT_ATOMS: atom_id res chain seq x y z
N MET A 1 -25.04 -36.93 -12.55
CA MET A 1 -23.68 -36.34 -12.61
C MET A 1 -23.61 -35.21 -11.59
N VAL A 2 -23.05 -35.47 -10.40
CA VAL A 2 -22.87 -34.44 -9.38
C VAL A 2 -21.48 -33.85 -9.59
N SER A 3 -21.42 -32.60 -10.05
CA SER A 3 -20.18 -31.85 -10.21
C SER A 3 -19.59 -31.57 -8.83
N ASN A 4 -18.51 -32.27 -8.51
CA ASN A 4 -17.68 -31.97 -7.34
C ASN A 4 -17.04 -30.59 -7.50
N LEU A 5 -17.70 -29.56 -6.96
CA LEU A 5 -17.14 -28.22 -6.82
C LEU A 5 -16.02 -28.27 -5.77
N LYS A 6 -14.77 -28.38 -6.24
CA LYS A 6 -13.59 -28.19 -5.39
C LYS A 6 -13.53 -26.73 -4.97
N VAL A 7 -14.09 -26.40 -3.80
CA VAL A 7 -13.85 -25.12 -3.14
C VAL A 7 -12.39 -25.11 -2.70
N LYS A 8 -11.53 -24.41 -3.43
CA LYS A 8 -10.16 -24.12 -2.99
C LYS A 8 -10.25 -23.29 -1.72
N LYS A 9 -9.86 -23.87 -0.58
CA LYS A 9 -9.67 -23.14 0.67
C LYS A 9 -8.56 -22.12 0.42
N PHE A 10 -8.92 -20.83 0.33
CA PHE A 10 -7.98 -19.73 0.30
C PHE A 10 -7.32 -19.65 1.68
N CYS A 11 -6.21 -20.37 1.89
CA CYS A 11 -5.30 -20.07 3.00
C CYS A 11 -4.52 -18.83 2.60
N SER A 12 -5.04 -17.65 2.94
CA SER A 12 -4.29 -16.41 2.94
C SER A 12 -3.52 -16.35 4.26
N ASP A 13 -2.20 -16.34 4.21
CA ASP A 13 -1.39 -15.97 5.36
C ASP A 13 -1.74 -14.50 5.71
N ASN A 14 -2.45 -14.30 6.82
CA ASN A 14 -2.91 -12.97 7.24
C ASN A 14 -1.71 -12.15 7.72
N ASN A 15 -1.05 -11.45 6.81
CA ASN A 15 -0.02 -10.49 7.14
C ASN A 15 -0.67 -9.22 7.72
N ILE A 16 -0.66 -9.12 9.05
CA ILE A 16 -1.20 -7.96 9.78
C ILE A 16 -0.09 -6.91 9.91
N SER A 17 -0.41 -5.66 9.57
CA SER A 17 0.51 -4.54 9.75
C SER A 17 0.71 -4.22 11.24
N PRO A 18 1.87 -3.66 11.64
CA PRO A 18 2.09 -3.21 13.00
C PRO A 18 1.01 -2.21 13.45
N ILE A 19 0.68 -2.28 14.74
CA ILE A 19 -0.37 -1.44 15.34
C ILE A 19 0.00 0.04 15.15
N TYR A 20 -0.97 0.85 14.70
CA TYR A 20 -0.82 2.29 14.46
C TYR A 20 0.29 2.70 13.48
N TYR A 21 0.65 1.81 12.54
CA TYR A 21 1.65 2.11 11.53
C TYR A 21 1.07 2.05 10.10
N PRO A 22 0.31 3.08 9.67
CA PRO A 22 -0.36 3.09 8.36
C PRO A 22 0.62 3.06 7.19
N LYS A 23 1.88 3.47 7.41
CA LYS A 23 2.94 3.43 6.38
C LYS A 23 3.23 2.02 5.88
N SER A 24 3.01 0.98 6.70
CA SER A 24 3.12 -0.41 6.24
C SER A 24 2.12 -0.76 5.14
N ASN A 25 0.96 -0.09 5.11
CA ASN A 25 -0.07 -0.25 4.09
C ASN A 25 -0.07 0.94 3.09
N GLY A 26 1.10 1.52 2.80
CA GLY A 26 1.21 2.75 2.02
C GLY A 26 0.65 2.69 0.59
N ILE A 27 0.43 1.51 -0.01
CA ILE A 27 -0.26 1.36 -1.29
C ILE A 27 -1.76 1.62 -1.13
N VAL A 28 -2.39 0.97 -0.14
CA VAL A 28 -3.82 1.11 0.16
C VAL A 28 -4.12 2.55 0.59
N GLU A 29 -3.28 3.15 1.43
CA GLU A 29 -3.46 4.54 1.86
C GLU A 29 -3.45 5.53 0.68
N ARG A 30 -2.57 5.31 -0.32
CA ARG A 30 -2.55 6.14 -1.54
C ARG A 30 -3.81 5.93 -2.39
N ILE A 31 -4.32 4.71 -2.48
CA ILE A 31 -5.60 4.42 -3.14
C ILE A 31 -6.75 5.16 -2.44
N ASN A 32 -6.81 5.10 -1.11
CA ASN A 32 -7.82 5.80 -0.31
C ASN A 32 -7.80 7.32 -0.54
N GLN A 33 -6.62 7.90 -0.74
CA GLN A 33 -6.48 9.31 -1.09
C GLN A 33 -7.14 9.62 -2.44
N HIS A 34 -6.93 8.79 -3.47
CA HIS A 34 -7.56 8.96 -4.78
C HIS A 34 -9.09 8.80 -4.71
N VAL A 35 -9.58 7.80 -3.96
CA VAL A 35 -11.02 7.62 -3.72
C VAL A 35 -11.61 8.89 -3.10
N SER A 36 -10.96 9.40 -2.06
CA SER A 36 -11.40 10.62 -1.35
C SER A 36 -11.38 11.87 -2.24
N GLU A 37 -10.42 11.97 -3.16
CA GLU A 37 -10.33 13.06 -4.13
C GLU A 37 -11.50 13.02 -5.12
N VAL A 38 -11.75 11.86 -5.73
CA VAL A 38 -12.83 11.68 -6.71
C VAL A 38 -14.20 11.92 -6.08
N LEU A 39 -14.42 11.42 -4.85
CA LEU A 39 -15.65 11.68 -4.10
C LEU A 39 -15.90 13.18 -3.85
N ARG A 40 -14.85 13.99 -3.62
CA ARG A 40 -14.98 15.44 -3.41
C ARG A 40 -15.31 16.18 -4.71
N VAL A 41 -14.69 15.77 -5.82
CA VAL A 41 -14.87 16.41 -7.13
C VAL A 41 -16.27 16.14 -7.70
N TYR A 42 -16.74 14.90 -7.62
CA TYR A 42 -18.02 14.48 -8.20
C TYR A 42 -19.17 14.57 -7.20
N LYS A 43 -19.24 15.68 -6.45
CA LYS A 43 -20.31 15.89 -5.46
C LYS A 43 -21.68 15.95 -6.14
N GLY A 44 -22.63 15.16 -5.65
CA GLY A 44 -24.00 15.12 -6.18
C GLY A 44 -24.22 14.11 -7.31
N VAL A 45 -23.18 13.38 -7.71
CA VAL A 45 -23.30 12.25 -8.66
C VAL A 45 -23.66 10.97 -7.91
N SER A 46 -24.31 10.03 -8.60
CA SER A 46 -24.65 8.72 -8.04
C SER A 46 -23.38 7.93 -7.67
N LEU A 47 -23.42 7.19 -6.55
CA LEU A 47 -22.28 6.37 -6.13
C LEU A 47 -21.80 5.36 -7.19
N PRO A 48 -22.67 4.66 -7.94
CA PRO A 48 -22.23 3.73 -8.98
C PRO A 48 -21.37 4.38 -10.06
N GLU A 49 -21.76 5.56 -10.55
CA GLU A 49 -20.99 6.31 -11.55
C GLU A 49 -19.63 6.78 -11.00
N ILE A 50 -19.59 7.16 -9.72
CA ILE A 50 -18.34 7.55 -9.06
C ILE A 50 -17.40 6.34 -8.94
N LEU A 51 -17.92 5.16 -8.59
CA LEU A 51 -17.12 3.95 -8.47
C LEU A 51 -16.50 3.55 -9.82
N GLU A 52 -17.26 3.62 -10.90
CA GLU A 52 -16.76 3.37 -12.26
C GLU A 52 -15.62 4.34 -12.62
N LYS A 53 -15.79 5.64 -12.29
CA LYS A 53 -14.75 6.65 -12.52
C LYS A 53 -13.50 6.40 -11.66
N ILE A 54 -13.66 5.96 -10.41
CA ILE A 54 -12.55 5.61 -9.52
C ILE A 54 -11.78 4.41 -10.08
N GLU A 55 -12.50 3.35 -10.45
CA GLU A 55 -11.92 2.14 -11.03
C GLU A 55 -11.14 2.48 -12.31
N HIS A 56 -11.75 3.27 -13.20
CA HIS A 56 -11.08 3.73 -14.41
C HIS A 56 -9.83 4.55 -14.08
N LYS A 57 -9.92 5.51 -13.15
CA LYS A 57 -8.78 6.38 -12.76
C LYS A 57 -7.61 5.58 -12.17
N ILE A 58 -7.89 4.54 -11.38
CA ILE A 58 -6.84 3.74 -10.73
C ILE A 58 -6.23 2.73 -11.71
N ASN A 59 -7.06 2.02 -12.48
CA ASN A 59 -6.59 0.87 -13.27
C ASN A 59 -6.03 1.26 -14.64
N HIS A 60 -6.60 2.28 -15.28
CA HIS A 60 -6.31 2.59 -16.68
C HIS A 60 -5.32 3.74 -16.85
N ASN A 61 -5.15 4.60 -15.84
CA ASN A 61 -4.25 5.73 -15.97
C ASN A 61 -2.78 5.32 -15.92
N TYR A 62 -1.98 5.99 -16.75
CA TYR A 62 -0.53 5.86 -16.75
C TYR A 62 0.08 6.31 -15.42
N HIS A 63 0.86 5.42 -14.79
CA HIS A 63 1.59 5.73 -13.57
C HIS A 63 3.07 5.97 -13.87
N ASN A 64 3.55 7.20 -13.63
CA ASN A 64 4.91 7.63 -14.00
C ASN A 64 6.02 6.75 -13.37
N GLY A 65 5.84 6.27 -12.15
CA GLY A 65 6.82 5.40 -11.49
C GLY A 65 6.85 3.97 -12.03
N LEU A 66 5.73 3.49 -12.61
CA LEU A 66 5.66 2.18 -13.25
C LEU A 66 6.01 2.27 -14.74
N LYS A 67 5.99 3.47 -15.31
CA LYS A 67 6.08 3.72 -16.75
C LYS A 67 5.01 2.98 -17.57
N ALA A 68 3.89 2.66 -16.93
CA ALA A 68 2.75 1.93 -17.49
C ALA A 68 1.50 2.17 -16.65
N SER A 69 0.33 1.79 -17.18
CA SER A 69 -0.90 1.67 -16.39
C SER A 69 -0.95 0.36 -15.59
N PRO A 70 -1.68 0.28 -14.47
CA PRO A 70 -1.82 -0.98 -13.74
C PRO A 70 -2.41 -2.12 -14.57
N ILE A 71 -3.35 -1.82 -15.49
CA ILE A 71 -3.92 -2.82 -16.38
C ILE A 71 -2.90 -3.37 -17.39
N GLU A 72 -1.99 -2.52 -17.89
CA GLU A 72 -0.86 -2.95 -18.71
C GLU A 72 0.05 -3.92 -17.96
N VAL A 73 0.35 -3.64 -16.70
CA VAL A 73 1.20 -4.51 -15.88
C VAL A 73 0.52 -5.84 -15.60
N ALA A 74 -0.77 -5.83 -15.28
CA ALA A 74 -1.53 -7.04 -14.92
C ALA A 74 -1.84 -7.94 -16.12
N PHE A 75 -2.28 -7.36 -17.25
CA PHE A 75 -2.79 -8.10 -18.40
C PHE A 75 -1.88 -8.04 -19.63
N LYS A 76 -0.80 -7.26 -19.59
CA LYS A 76 0.14 -7.06 -20.72
C LYS A 76 -0.54 -6.50 -21.97
N VAL A 77 -1.61 -5.72 -21.78
CA VAL A 77 -2.34 -5.05 -22.86
C VAL A 77 -2.12 -3.55 -22.75
N ASN A 78 -1.59 -2.93 -23.81
CA ASN A 78 -1.39 -1.48 -23.89
C ASN A 78 -2.60 -0.82 -24.57
N PHE A 79 -3.30 0.04 -23.83
CA PHE A 79 -4.42 0.82 -24.36
C PHE A 79 -3.99 2.16 -24.97
N TYR A 80 -2.78 2.62 -24.66
CA TYR A 80 -2.25 3.90 -25.13
C TYR A 80 -1.45 3.80 -26.44
N ASP A 81 -1.02 2.60 -26.83
CA ASP A 81 -0.31 2.37 -28.08
C ASP A 81 -1.28 1.94 -29.20
N PRO A 82 -1.50 2.79 -30.22
CA PRO A 82 -2.40 2.48 -31.33
C PRO A 82 -1.85 1.41 -32.29
N TYR A 83 -0.55 1.10 -32.23
CA TYR A 83 0.13 0.17 -33.13
C TYR A 83 0.35 -1.20 -32.49
N GLU A 84 0.74 -1.23 -31.21
CA GLU A 84 1.01 -2.47 -30.48
C GLU A 84 0.15 -2.60 -29.22
N ARG A 85 -0.92 -3.41 -29.31
CA ARG A 85 -1.77 -3.71 -28.15
C ARG A 85 -1.12 -4.62 -27.10
N VAL A 86 0.00 -5.28 -27.43
CA VAL A 86 0.69 -6.17 -26.51
C VAL A 86 1.82 -5.40 -25.85
N ALA A 87 1.65 -5.04 -24.58
CA ALA A 87 2.66 -4.34 -23.81
C ALA A 87 3.79 -5.30 -23.41
N THR A 88 5.01 -5.03 -23.86
CA THR A 88 6.24 -5.60 -23.28
C THR A 88 6.68 -4.76 -22.09
N TRP A 89 5.87 -4.75 -21.02
CA TRP A 89 6.27 -4.02 -19.82
C TRP A 89 7.52 -4.65 -19.21
N VAL A 90 8.59 -3.86 -19.11
CA VAL A 90 9.81 -4.20 -18.39
C VAL A 90 9.81 -3.40 -17.10
N LYS A 91 10.01 -4.08 -15.97
CA LYS A 91 10.09 -3.43 -14.66
C LYS A 91 11.17 -2.35 -14.70
N PRO A 92 10.84 -1.07 -14.43
CA PRO A 92 11.84 -0.03 -14.38
C PRO A 92 12.88 -0.35 -13.30
N PRO A 93 14.15 0.07 -13.47
CA PRO A 93 15.18 -0.15 -12.47
C PRO A 93 14.72 0.44 -11.13
N GLU A 94 14.97 -0.29 -10.05
CA GLU A 94 14.64 0.20 -8.71
C GLU A 94 15.42 1.49 -8.49
N THR A 95 14.71 2.55 -8.12
CA THR A 95 15.36 3.81 -7.76
C THR A 95 16.07 3.61 -6.44
N ASP A 96 17.34 3.99 -6.37
CA ASP A 96 18.11 3.91 -5.13
C ASP A 96 17.32 4.56 -3.99
N LYS A 97 17.16 3.81 -2.91
CA LYS A 97 16.58 4.32 -1.67
C LYS A 97 17.44 5.52 -1.28
N ASN A 98 16.83 6.68 -1.03
CA ASN A 98 17.55 7.86 -0.56
C ASN A 98 18.39 7.48 0.67
N ASP A 99 19.71 7.36 0.50
CA ASP A 99 20.66 7.02 1.57
C ASP A 99 20.80 8.13 2.63
N ASN A 100 20.19 9.29 2.39
CA ASN A 100 20.20 10.44 3.28
C ASN A 100 19.18 10.32 4.43
N VAL A 101 19.13 9.17 5.10
CA VAL A 101 18.48 9.08 6.42
C VAL A 101 19.40 9.75 7.43
N ARG A 102 19.16 11.03 7.70
CA ARG A 102 19.79 11.75 8.82
C ARG A 102 19.54 10.93 10.11
N SER A 103 20.61 10.29 10.60
CA SER A 103 20.67 9.42 11.78
C SER A 103 19.64 8.28 11.84
N SER A 104 19.87 7.19 11.12
CA SER A 104 19.17 5.93 11.40
C SER A 104 19.69 5.32 12.71
N MET A 105 18.88 5.32 13.76
CA MET A 105 19.20 4.57 14.99
C MET A 105 19.12 3.07 14.71
N THR A 106 20.25 2.37 14.84
CA THR A 106 20.30 0.91 14.65
C THR A 106 19.86 0.24 15.95
N ILE A 107 18.69 -0.39 15.92
CA ILE A 107 18.09 -1.09 17.06
C ILE A 107 18.65 -2.53 17.14
N LYS A 108 19.00 -3.00 18.35
CA LYS A 108 19.47 -4.37 18.63
C LYS A 108 18.63 -5.04 19.73
N SER A 109 18.69 -6.37 19.81
CA SER A 109 18.17 -7.12 20.96
C SER A 109 18.90 -6.70 22.24
N GLY A 110 18.16 -6.56 23.34
CA GLY A 110 18.65 -6.06 24.62
C GLY A 110 18.63 -4.53 24.78
N ASP A 111 18.36 -3.78 23.70
CA ASP A 111 18.20 -2.33 23.81
C ASP A 111 16.90 -1.97 24.54
N LYS A 112 16.96 -0.91 25.36
CA LYS A 112 15.79 -0.35 26.03
C LYS A 112 15.13 0.70 25.15
N VAL A 113 13.86 0.50 24.84
CA VAL A 113 13.06 1.38 23.99
C VAL A 113 11.79 1.83 24.71
N TYR A 114 11.32 3.03 24.37
CA TYR A 114 10.05 3.56 24.86
C TYR A 114 8.99 3.40 23.77
N LEU A 115 7.78 3.01 24.15
CA LEU A 115 6.65 2.93 23.23
C LEU A 115 5.82 4.22 23.29
N GLU A 116 5.39 4.72 22.13
CA GLU A 116 4.52 5.88 22.06
C GLU A 116 3.08 5.50 22.45
N LYS A 117 2.48 6.30 23.33
CA LYS A 117 1.08 6.14 23.74
C LYS A 117 0.16 6.89 22.78
N PHE A 118 -0.40 6.16 21.81
CA PHE A 118 -1.19 6.75 20.71
C PHE A 118 -2.47 7.48 21.15
N ASN A 119 -3.16 7.00 22.19
CA ASN A 119 -4.40 7.59 22.70
C ASN A 119 -4.18 8.34 24.03
N SER A 120 -3.10 9.12 24.13
CA SER A 120 -2.80 9.94 25.31
C SER A 120 -3.55 11.29 25.28
N SER A 121 -3.98 11.78 26.44
CA SER A 121 -4.50 13.15 26.55
C SER A 121 -3.36 14.18 26.54
N LYS A 122 -3.68 15.47 26.34
CA LYS A 122 -2.67 16.53 26.21
C LYS A 122 -1.72 16.65 27.42
N LEU A 123 -2.19 16.27 28.60
CA LEU A 123 -1.42 16.36 29.84
C LEU A 123 -0.79 15.01 30.24
N ASP A 124 -1.12 13.93 29.53
CA ASP A 124 -0.57 12.61 29.84
C ASP A 124 0.86 12.46 29.34
N GLN A 125 1.58 11.54 29.97
CA GLN A 125 2.90 11.14 29.50
C GLN A 125 2.80 10.49 28.11
N LYS A 126 3.57 11.03 27.16
CA LYS A 126 3.56 10.63 25.75
C LYS A 126 4.16 9.25 25.48
N PHE A 127 5.11 8.83 26.32
CA PHE A 127 5.83 7.57 26.16
C PHE A 127 5.64 6.69 27.39
N GLU A 128 5.39 5.40 27.15
CA GLU A 128 5.31 4.39 28.19
C GLU A 128 6.71 3.91 28.60
N ARG A 129 6.79 3.28 29.78
CA ARG A 129 8.01 2.79 30.46
C ARG A 129 9.02 2.13 29.52
N PRO A 130 10.32 2.06 29.89
CA PRO A 130 11.31 1.38 29.05
C PRO A 130 10.99 -0.12 28.96
N TYR A 131 10.85 -0.60 27.72
CA TYR A 131 10.75 -2.01 27.35
C TYR A 131 12.08 -2.51 26.83
N GLU A 132 12.35 -3.80 27.01
CA GLU A 132 13.54 -4.45 26.48
C GLU A 132 13.19 -5.27 25.24
N ILE A 133 14.04 -5.19 24.21
CA ILE A 133 13.82 -5.93 22.97
C ILE A 133 14.33 -7.37 23.12
N GLU A 134 13.40 -8.32 23.15
CA GLU A 134 13.74 -9.74 23.19
C GLU A 134 14.24 -10.23 21.81
N ASN A 135 13.42 -10.04 20.77
CA ASN A 135 13.69 -10.54 19.43
C ASN A 135 13.61 -9.41 18.39
N TRP A 136 14.71 -9.13 17.71
CA TRP A 136 14.75 -8.18 16.59
C TRP A 136 14.64 -8.90 15.24
N LYS A 137 13.62 -8.55 14.45
CA LYS A 137 13.50 -8.95 13.05
C LYS A 137 13.50 -7.71 12.16
N LYS A 138 14.40 -7.66 11.19
CA LYS A 138 14.41 -6.61 10.17
C LYS A 138 13.28 -6.90 9.18
N ASN A 139 12.28 -6.02 9.11
CA ASN A 139 11.29 -6.05 8.04
C ASN A 139 11.98 -5.56 6.75
N GLY A 140 11.95 -6.41 5.71
CA GLY A 140 12.56 -6.15 4.39
C GLY A 140 11.86 -5.03 3.63
#